data_AF-A0A8K0G4P1-F1
#
_entry.id   AF-A0A8K0G4P1-F1
#
_cell.length_a   1.000
_cell.length_b   1.000
_cell.length_c   1.000
_cell.angle_alpha   90.00
_cell.angle_beta   90.00
_cell.angle_gamma   90.00
#
_symmetry.space_group_name_H-M   'P 1'
#
loop_
_entity.id
_entity.type
_entity.pdbx_description
1 polymer ?
#
loop_
_entity_poly.entity_id
_entity_poly.type
_entity_poly.pdbx_seq_one_letter_code
_entity_poly.pdbx_strand_id
1 'polypeptide(L)'
;MKAIFLLEIFFLGVIIYVGASENFKCVDGVNYEENKCNGCLCDKGNLLCTLMACESHLNEKLTKCQVGTTWTEGCEQCWCVDKMGTICTLDCGEIHRRKSI
;
A
#
# COMPACT_ATOMS: atom_id res chain seq x y z
N MET A 1 26.42 1.05 -36.29
CA MET A 1 25.05 0.49 -36.35
C MET A 1 24.63 -0.23 -35.06
N LYS A 2 25.43 -1.13 -34.46
CA LYS A 2 25.07 -1.84 -33.22
C LYS A 2 24.92 -0.98 -31.95
N ALA A 3 25.73 0.07 -31.81
CA ALA A 3 25.71 0.93 -30.62
C ALA A 3 24.44 1.79 -30.49
N ILE A 4 23.86 2.20 -31.63
CA ILE A 4 22.62 2.99 -31.66
C ILE A 4 21.44 2.15 -31.18
N PHE A 5 21.35 0.89 -31.62
CA PHE A 5 20.35 -0.08 -31.16
C PHE A 5 20.43 -0.34 -29.64
N LEU A 6 21.65 -0.41 -29.09
CA LEU A 6 21.85 -0.57 -27.64
C LEU A 6 21.41 0.67 -26.85
N LEU A 7 21.69 1.87 -27.37
CA LEU A 7 21.22 3.12 -26.79
C LEU A 7 19.70 3.23 -26.82
N GLU A 8 19.05 2.87 -27.92
CA GLU A 8 17.58 2.89 -28.01
C GLU A 8 16.93 1.90 -27.05
N ILE A 9 17.46 0.68 -26.92
CA ILE A 9 16.98 -0.29 -25.93
C ILE A 9 17.19 0.22 -24.49
N PHE A 10 18.32 0.90 -24.23
CA PHE A 10 18.58 1.50 -22.93
C PHE A 10 17.59 2.63 -22.63
N PHE A 11 17.33 3.53 -23.58
CA PHE A 11 16.33 4.60 -23.42
C PHE A 11 14.92 4.05 -23.24
N LEU A 12 14.50 3.06 -24.03
CA LEU A 12 13.21 2.38 -23.86
C LEU A 12 13.13 1.68 -22.50
N GLY A 13 14.21 1.01 -22.08
CA GLY A 13 14.31 0.36 -20.76
C GLY A 13 14.18 1.36 -19.61
N VAL A 14 14.81 2.53 -19.72
CA VAL A 14 14.68 3.62 -18.73
C VAL A 14 13.26 4.20 -18.72
N ILE A 15 12.64 4.40 -19.88
CA ILE A 15 11.26 4.91 -19.97
C ILE A 15 10.27 3.92 -19.35
N ILE A 16 10.41 2.63 -19.64
CA ILE A 16 9.58 1.56 -19.05
C ILE A 16 9.80 1.50 -17.54
N TYR A 17 11.05 1.59 -17.08
CA TYR A 17 11.39 1.56 -15.66
C TYR A 17 10.75 2.72 -14.87
N VAL A 18 10.72 3.93 -15.44
CA VAL A 18 10.12 5.10 -14.78
C VAL A 18 8.59 5.06 -14.80
N GLY A 19 7.97 4.37 -15.76
CA GLY A 19 6.52 4.38 -15.98
C GLY A 19 5.68 3.48 -15.08
N ALA A 20 6.28 2.58 -14.29
CA ALA A 20 5.56 1.54 -13.56
C ALA A 20 5.20 1.88 -12.09
N SER A 21 5.05 3.17 -11.75
CA SER A 21 4.60 3.58 -10.42
C SER A 21 3.08 3.75 -10.39
N GLU A 22 2.35 2.70 -10.03
CA GLU A 22 0.95 2.82 -9.65
C GLU A 22 0.87 3.38 -8.22
N ASN A 23 0.50 4.66 -8.11
CA ASN A 23 0.26 5.27 -6.80
C ASN A 23 -0.99 4.65 -6.18
N PHE A 24 -0.89 4.25 -4.91
CA PHE A 24 -2.02 3.76 -4.14
C PHE A 24 -3.21 4.73 -4.21
N LYS A 25 -4.40 4.18 -4.44
CA LYS A 25 -5.69 4.88 -4.33
C LYS A 25 -6.63 4.05 -3.47
N CYS A 26 -7.20 4.66 -2.46
CA CYS A 26 -8.22 4.00 -1.66
C CYS A 26 -9.53 3.88 -2.44
N VAL A 27 -10.37 2.94 -2.02
CA VAL A 27 -11.69 2.67 -2.62
C VAL A 27 -12.77 3.07 -1.63
N ASP A 28 -13.74 3.87 -2.09
CA ASP A 28 -14.88 4.28 -1.26
C ASP A 28 -15.65 3.04 -0.75
N GLY A 29 -16.02 3.06 0.53
CA GLY A 29 -16.70 1.95 1.20
C GLY A 29 -15.78 0.84 1.70
N VAL A 30 -14.48 0.88 1.41
CA VAL A 30 -13.47 0.00 2.01
C VAL A 30 -12.88 0.68 3.24
N ASN A 31 -12.80 -0.06 4.35
CA ASN A 31 -12.10 0.38 5.55
C ASN A 31 -10.62 0.01 5.44
N TYR A 32 -9.75 0.85 5.99
CA TYR A 32 -8.31 0.64 5.95
C TYR A 32 -7.68 0.87 7.31
N GLU A 33 -6.50 0.29 7.52
CA GLU A 33 -5.68 0.49 8.69
C GLU A 33 -4.28 0.95 8.26
N GLU A 34 -3.83 2.07 8.83
CA GLU A 34 -2.49 2.60 8.66
C GLU A 34 -1.60 2.06 9.79
N ASN A 35 -0.50 1.42 9.40
CA ASN A 35 0.58 0.92 10.27
C ASN A 35 0.07 0.10 11.46
N LYS A 36 -0.98 -0.70 11.24
CA LYS A 36 -1.65 -1.52 12.27
C LYS A 36 -2.07 -0.72 13.51
N CYS A 37 -2.44 0.54 13.30
CA CYS A 37 -2.72 1.48 14.36
C CYS A 37 -3.91 2.37 14.02
N ASN A 38 -3.78 3.25 13.01
CA ASN A 38 -4.82 4.23 12.73
C ASN A 38 -5.89 3.65 11.82
N GLY A 39 -7.15 3.74 12.24
CA GLY A 39 -8.28 3.43 11.38
C GLY A 39 -8.46 4.52 10.33
N CYS A 40 -8.71 4.13 9.09
CA CYS A 40 -8.84 5.02 7.96
C CYS A 40 -10.09 4.73 7.13
N LEU A 41 -10.70 5.78 6.61
CA LEU A 41 -11.80 5.72 5.66
C LEU A 41 -11.40 6.36 4.33
N CYS A 42 -11.98 5.88 3.24
CA CYS A 42 -11.83 6.51 1.93
C CYS A 42 -13.00 7.46 1.66
N ASP A 43 -12.69 8.71 1.29
CA ASP A 43 -13.65 9.69 0.78
C ASP A 43 -13.18 10.25 -0.56
N LYS A 44 -13.84 9.83 -1.65
CA LYS A 44 -13.56 10.24 -3.02
C LYS A 44 -12.10 10.00 -3.41
N GLY A 45 -11.55 8.87 -2.98
CA GLY A 45 -10.15 8.50 -3.22
C GLY A 45 -9.13 9.16 -2.28
N ASN A 46 -9.57 9.95 -1.29
CA ASN A 46 -8.70 10.49 -0.25
C ASN A 46 -8.77 9.59 0.99
N LEU A 47 -7.61 9.12 1.46
CA LEU A 47 -7.54 8.33 2.68
C LEU A 47 -7.50 9.25 3.90
N LEU A 48 -8.48 9.15 4.77
CA LEU A 48 -8.63 9.95 5.99
C LEU A 48 -8.45 9.04 7.20
N CYS A 49 -7.36 9.21 7.95
CA CYS A 49 -6.99 8.37 9.08
C CYS A 49 -7.17 9.08 10.42
N THR A 50 -7.36 8.32 11.49
CA THR A 50 -7.23 8.82 12.87
C THR A 50 -5.80 9.24 13.19
N LEU A 51 -5.60 9.98 14.28
CA LEU A 51 -4.28 10.42 14.75
C LEU A 51 -3.97 9.86 16.16
N MET A 52 -4.01 8.54 16.31
CA MET A 52 -3.70 7.87 17.55
C MET A 52 -2.18 7.82 17.80
N ALA A 53 -1.79 7.77 19.07
CA ALA A 53 -0.40 7.54 19.46
C ALA A 53 -0.07 6.04 19.28
N CYS A 54 0.66 5.71 18.22
CA CYS A 54 1.03 4.34 17.89
C CYS A 54 2.28 3.89 18.67
N GLU A 55 2.35 2.59 18.98
CA GLU A 55 3.53 2.00 19.61
C GLU A 55 4.77 2.15 18.72
N SER A 56 5.84 2.72 19.27
CA SER A 56 7.00 3.19 18.50
C SER A 56 7.70 2.09 17.71
N HIS A 57 7.95 0.93 18.34
CA HIS A 57 8.71 -0.16 17.72
C HIS A 57 7.97 -0.82 16.54
N LEU A 58 6.66 -1.00 16.65
CA LEU A 58 5.85 -1.58 15.58
C LEU A 58 5.66 -0.58 14.44
N ASN A 59 5.38 0.68 14.78
CA ASN A 59 5.18 1.75 13.81
C ASN A 59 6.46 2.05 13.00
N GLU A 60 7.64 2.02 13.62
CA GLU A 60 8.92 2.21 12.93
C GLU A 60 9.17 1.16 11.83
N LYS A 61 8.77 -0.09 12.08
CA LYS A 61 8.90 -1.16 11.07
C LYS A 61 7.94 -0.96 9.91
N LEU A 62 6.68 -0.62 10.21
CA LEU A 62 5.62 -0.52 9.21
C LEU A 62 5.71 0.76 8.37
N THR A 63 6.33 1.81 8.91
CA THR A 63 6.68 3.04 8.15
C THR A 63 7.87 2.85 7.21
N LYS A 64 8.70 1.82 7.42
CA LYS A 64 9.91 1.51 6.62
C LYS A 64 9.71 0.38 5.61
N CYS A 65 8.52 0.25 5.05
CA CYS A 65 8.26 -0.69 3.96
C CYS A 65 8.86 -0.17 2.62
N GLN A 66 8.95 -1.05 1.60
CA GLN A 66 9.43 -0.64 0.27
C GLN A 66 8.28 0.00 -0.53
N VAL A 67 8.35 1.31 -0.77
CA VAL A 67 7.29 2.07 -1.47
C VAL A 67 6.91 1.42 -2.81
N GLY A 68 5.60 1.38 -3.08
CA GLY A 68 5.03 0.79 -4.29
C GLY A 68 4.87 -0.73 -4.24
N THR A 69 5.37 -1.40 -3.20
CA THR A 69 5.10 -2.83 -3.00
C THR A 69 3.67 -3.05 -2.52
N THR A 70 3.12 -4.19 -2.94
CA THR A 70 1.83 -4.70 -2.49
C THR A 70 2.00 -6.15 -2.06
N TRP A 71 1.28 -6.55 -1.03
CA TRP A 71 1.30 -7.92 -0.52
C TRP A 71 -0.02 -8.25 0.16
N THR A 72 -0.23 -9.54 0.39
CA THR A 72 -1.40 -10.03 1.13
C THR A 72 -0.93 -10.56 2.47
N GLU A 73 -1.53 -10.10 3.56
CA GLU A 73 -1.32 -10.64 4.90
C GLU A 73 -2.61 -11.33 5.37
N GLY A 74 -2.62 -12.66 5.34
CA GLY A 74 -3.86 -13.43 5.52
C GLY A 74 -4.83 -13.17 4.36
N CYS A 75 -5.89 -12.42 4.62
CA CYS A 75 -6.87 -11.98 3.62
C CYS A 75 -6.74 -10.48 3.28
N GLU A 76 -5.94 -9.75 4.05
CA GLU A 76 -5.85 -8.31 3.96
C GLU A 76 -4.94 -7.97 2.80
N GLN A 77 -5.39 -7.07 1.93
CA GLN A 77 -4.52 -6.51 0.92
C GLN A 77 -3.80 -5.31 1.52
N CYS A 78 -2.48 -5.30 1.39
CA CYS A 78 -1.61 -4.26 1.93
C CYS A 78 -0.79 -3.58 0.83
N TRP A 79 -0.47 -2.32 1.07
CA TRP A 79 0.34 -1.46 0.21
C TRP A 79 1.37 -0.72 1.06
N CYS A 80 2.55 -0.52 0.48
CA CYS A 80 3.49 0.46 1.01
C CYS A 80 3.36 1.79 0.27
N VAL A 81 2.88 2.80 0.98
CA VAL A 81 2.57 4.13 0.46
C VAL A 81 3.63 5.11 0.92
N ASP A 82 4.10 5.97 0.00
CA ASP A 82 5.10 6.99 0.31
C ASP A 82 4.66 7.86 1.50
N LYS A 83 5.56 8.05 2.46
CA LYS A 83 5.39 8.81 3.71
C LYS A 83 4.34 8.31 4.70
N MET A 84 3.38 7.49 4.27
CA MET A 84 2.36 6.90 5.16
C MET A 84 2.82 5.56 5.74
N GLY A 85 3.63 4.80 5.01
CA GLY A 85 4.04 3.46 5.42
C GLY A 85 3.05 2.39 4.94
N THR A 86 2.75 1.44 5.80
CA THR A 86 1.89 0.30 5.47
C THR A 86 0.42 0.67 5.61
N ILE A 87 -0.35 0.53 4.54
CA ILE A 87 -1.81 0.64 4.55
C ILE A 87 -2.38 -0.74 4.20
N CYS A 88 -3.28 -1.27 5.02
CA CYS A 88 -3.96 -2.54 4.76
C CYS A 88 -5.48 -2.35 4.74
N THR A 89 -6.21 -3.17 4.00
CA THR A 89 -7.67 -3.24 4.14
C THR A 89 -8.03 -3.80 5.51
N LEU A 90 -8.97 -3.17 6.20
CA LEU A 90 -9.62 -3.76 7.36
C LEU A 90 -10.67 -4.75 6.87
N ASP A 91 -10.47 -6.02 7.26
CA ASP A 91 -11.46 -7.11 7.26
C ASP A 91 -11.33 -8.18 6.16
N CYS A 92 -11.27 -9.43 6.62
CA CYS A 92 -11.63 -10.62 5.84
C CYS A 92 -13.15 -10.72 5.89
N GLY A 93 -13.88 -10.25 4.89
CA GLY A 93 -15.36 -10.23 4.91
C GLY A 93 -15.99 -11.46 5.61
N GLU A 94 -16.65 -11.22 6.74
CA GLU A 94 -17.63 -12.06 7.45
C GLU A 94 -17.49 -13.61 7.50
N ILE A 95 -16.29 -14.21 7.41
CA ILE A 95 -16.16 -15.69 7.57
C ILE A 95 -15.86 -16.13 9.02
N HIS A 96 -15.45 -15.22 9.92
CA HIS A 96 -15.04 -15.60 11.28
C HIS A 96 -15.97 -15.19 12.43
N ARG A 97 -17.10 -14.52 12.18
CA ARG A 97 -18.06 -14.16 13.27
C ARG A 97 -19.18 -15.17 13.52
N ARG A 98 -19.00 -16.45 13.15
CA ARG A 98 -19.95 -17.55 13.45
C ARG A 98 -19.36 -18.71 14.28
N LYS A 99 -18.41 -18.42 15.17
CA LYS A 99 -18.04 -19.32 16.29
C LYS A 99 -17.81 -18.51 17.56
N SER A 100 -18.88 -17.95 18.10
CA SER A 100 -19.00 -17.56 19.52
C SER A 100 -20.48 -17.38 19.85
N ILE A 101 -21.21 -18.50 19.85
CA ILE A 101 -22.34 -18.79 20.75
C ILE A 101 -22.11 -20.23 21.20
#